data_AF-A0A223AQN9-F1
#
_entry.id   AF-A0A223AQN9-F1
#
_cell.length_a   1.000
_cell.length_b   1.000
_cell.length_c   1.000
_cell.angle_alpha   90.00
_cell.angle_beta   90.00
_cell.angle_gamma   90.00
#
_symmetry.space_group_name_H-M   'P 1'
#
loop_
_entity.id
_entity.type
_entity.pdbx_description
1 polymer ?
#
loop_
_entity_poly.entity_id
_entity_poly.type
_entity_poly.pdbx_seq_one_letter_code
_entity_poly.pdbx_strand_id
1 'polypeptide(L)'
;MILKRKKSRYIFYDVVDKDYFFDEAFRLEYGYDSSTEHDEIDAKTVDQEALYKDIYNNFGFIVEANVNRKPLINMQKQFNKKYYKRFN
;
A
#
# COMPACT_ATOMS: atom_id res chain seq x y z
N MET A 1 18.07 9.23 -26.25
CA MET A 1 16.91 8.50 -25.68
C MET A 1 17.27 8.08 -24.26
N ILE A 2 16.77 8.76 -23.23
CA ILE A 2 17.08 8.45 -21.82
C ILE A 2 16.12 7.35 -21.37
N LEU A 3 16.64 6.14 -21.13
CA LEU A 3 15.90 5.06 -20.48
C LEU A 3 15.71 5.43 -19.00
N LYS A 4 14.59 6.08 -18.65
CA LYS A 4 14.15 6.17 -17.26
C LYS A 4 13.85 4.74 -16.78
N ARG A 5 14.67 4.21 -15.88
CA ARG A 5 14.34 2.96 -15.15
C ARG A 5 12.97 3.15 -14.51
N LYS A 6 12.04 2.23 -14.80
CA LYS A 6 10.74 2.15 -14.12
C LYS A 6 11.03 1.79 -12.66
N LYS A 7 11.06 2.78 -11.77
CA LYS A 7 11.31 2.59 -10.33
C LYS A 7 10.20 1.71 -9.79
N SER A 8 10.54 0.65 -9.05
CA SER A 8 9.51 -0.16 -8.41
C SER A 8 8.92 0.68 -7.27
N ARG A 9 7.60 0.62 -7.09
CA ARG A 9 6.90 1.38 -6.05
C ARG A 9 5.78 0.53 -5.48
N TYR A 10 5.52 0.72 -4.19
CA TYR A 10 4.34 0.15 -3.55
C TYR A 10 3.22 1.18 -3.62
N ILE A 11 1.99 0.70 -3.84
CA ILE A 11 0.81 1.55 -3.88
C ILE A 11 -0.19 0.96 -2.88
N PHE A 12 -0.67 1.79 -1.97
CA PHE A 12 -1.75 1.45 -1.06
C PHE A 12 -3.00 2.24 -1.47
N TYR A 13 -4.08 1.53 -1.74
CA TYR A 13 -5.39 2.09 -2.03
C TYR A 13 -6.22 2.00 -0.75
N ASP A 14 -6.54 3.14 -0.15
CA ASP A 14 -7.48 3.25 0.96
C ASP A 14 -8.91 2.97 0.46
N VAL A 15 -9.77 2.52 1.36
CA VAL A 15 -11.19 2.20 1.12
C VAL A 15 -11.99 3.46 0.79
N VAL A 16 -11.50 4.64 1.17
CA VAL A 16 -12.26 5.89 1.02
C VAL A 16 -12.12 6.44 -0.38
N ASP A 17 -10.90 6.82 -0.81
CA ASP A 17 -10.56 7.37 -2.14
C ASP A 17 -9.10 7.87 -2.16
N LYS A 18 -8.24 7.33 -1.28
CA LYS A 18 -6.87 7.83 -1.11
C LYS A 18 -5.85 6.81 -1.55
N ASP A 19 -4.96 7.26 -2.43
CA ASP A 19 -3.86 6.44 -2.92
C ASP A 19 -2.55 6.92 -2.31
N TYR A 20 -1.76 6.02 -1.76
CA TYR A 20 -0.45 6.35 -1.17
C TYR A 20 0.65 5.60 -1.90
N PHE A 21 1.69 6.33 -2.32
CA PHE A 21 2.78 5.82 -3.15
C PHE A 21 4.09 5.79 -2.34
N PHE A 22 4.69 4.61 -2.24
CA PHE A 22 5.91 4.39 -1.47
C PHE A 22 7.07 3.98 -2.36
N ASP A 23 8.28 4.40 -1.97
CA ASP A 23 9.51 3.96 -2.60
C ASP A 23 9.84 2.48 -2.28
N GLU A 24 10.94 1.98 -2.84
CA GLU A 24 11.41 0.60 -2.63
C GLU A 24 11.84 0.32 -1.18
N ALA A 25 12.13 1.37 -0.40
CA ALA A 25 12.41 1.29 1.04
C ALA A 25 11.14 1.46 1.90
N PHE A 26 9.96 1.45 1.27
CA PHE A 26 8.65 1.63 1.89
C PHE A 26 8.47 2.99 2.57
N ARG A 27 9.11 4.05 2.04
CA ARG A 27 8.92 5.43 2.49
C ARG A 27 7.86 6.10 1.63
N LEU A 28 6.90 6.77 2.27
CA LEU A 28 5.86 7.53 1.58
C LEU A 28 6.48 8.67 0.76
N GLU A 29 6.31 8.67 -0.55
CA GLU A 29 6.76 9.74 -1.44
C GLU A 29 5.65 10.81 -1.61
N TYR A 30 4.41 10.39 -1.84
CA TYR A 30 3.24 11.26 -2.02
C TYR A 30 1.95 10.42 -1.96
N GLY A 31 0.79 11.09 -1.91
CA GLY A 31 -0.51 10.45 -2.12
C GLY A 31 -1.42 11.22 -3.06
N TYR A 32 -2.60 10.70 -3.33
CA TYR A 32 -3.69 11.38 -4.04
C TYR A 32 -5.00 11.19 -3.28
N ASP A 33 -5.84 12.22 -3.24
CA ASP A 33 -7.20 12.14 -2.73
C ASP A 33 -8.20 12.32 -3.88
N SER A 34 -8.74 11.22 -4.40
CA SER A 34 -9.73 11.28 -5.47
C SER A 34 -11.11 11.78 -5.00
N SER A 35 -11.34 11.88 -3.69
CA SER A 35 -12.59 12.45 -3.14
C SER A 35 -12.64 13.96 -3.26
N THR A 36 -11.48 14.62 -3.37
CA THR A 36 -11.32 16.07 -3.56
C THR A 36 -10.51 16.35 -4.82
N GLU A 37 -11.16 16.19 -5.98
CA GLU A 37 -10.61 16.59 -7.29
C GLU A 37 -9.25 15.96 -7.69
N HIS A 38 -8.82 14.85 -7.05
CA HIS A 38 -7.50 14.21 -7.26
C HIS A 38 -6.32 15.10 -6.82
N ASP A 39 -6.48 15.82 -5.73
CA ASP A 39 -5.40 16.61 -5.16
C ASP A 39 -4.25 15.73 -4.67
N GLU A 40 -3.02 16.16 -4.97
CA GLU A 40 -1.81 15.54 -4.46
C GLU A 40 -1.70 15.77 -2.95
N ILE A 41 -1.52 14.69 -2.20
CA ILE A 41 -1.29 14.71 -0.77
C ILE A 41 0.22 14.81 -0.54
N ASP A 42 0.66 15.93 0.04
CA ASP A 42 2.05 16.07 0.52
C ASP A 42 2.32 15.05 1.63
N ALA A 43 3.31 14.17 1.44
CA ALA A 43 3.69 13.14 2.40
C ALA A 43 4.05 13.69 3.80
N LYS A 44 4.37 14.98 3.92
CA LYS A 44 4.68 15.66 5.19
C LYS A 44 3.43 16.01 6.00
N THR A 45 2.27 16.13 5.36
CA THR A 45 1.00 16.44 6.05
C THR A 45 0.30 15.17 6.54
N VAL A 46 0.73 14.01 6.04
CA VAL A 46 0.24 12.71 6.46
C VAL A 46 0.86 12.32 7.81
N ASP A 47 0.01 11.90 8.74
CA ASP A 47 0.46 11.17 9.92
C ASP A 47 0.95 9.77 9.50
N GLN A 48 2.25 9.68 9.23
CA GLN A 48 2.86 8.47 8.72
C GLN A 48 2.80 7.32 9.74
N GLU A 49 2.87 7.61 11.04
CA GLU A 49 2.81 6.57 12.07
C GLU A 49 1.42 5.93 12.10
N ALA A 50 0.37 6.75 12.07
CA ALA A 50 -1.00 6.26 11.99
C ALA A 50 -1.25 5.46 10.70
N LEU A 51 -0.77 5.97 9.54
CA LEU A 51 -0.90 5.28 8.26
C LEU A 51 -0.19 3.92 8.25
N TYR A 52 1.07 3.86 8.69
CA TYR A 52 1.79 2.58 8.76
C TYR A 52 1.13 1.60 9.72
N LYS A 53 0.61 2.09 10.86
CA LYS A 53 -0.12 1.25 11.81
C LYS A 53 -1.40 0.70 11.21
N ASP A 54 -2.14 1.48 10.43
CA ASP A 54 -3.34 1.00 9.76
C ASP A 54 -3.01 -0.02 8.66
N ILE A 55 -2.00 0.26 7.84
CA ILE A 55 -1.48 -0.68 6.84
C ILE A 55 -1.03 -1.99 7.53
N TYR A 56 -0.35 -1.92 8.67
CA TYR A 56 0.08 -3.11 9.40
C TYR A 56 -1.07 -3.83 10.13
N ASN A 57 -2.09 -3.12 10.63
CA ASN A 57 -3.26 -3.80 11.20
C ASN A 57 -4.07 -4.54 10.15
N ASN A 58 -4.21 -3.94 8.96
CA ASN A 58 -4.99 -4.52 7.87
C ASN A 58 -4.18 -5.55 7.07
N PHE A 59 -2.88 -5.33 6.90
CA PHE A 59 -1.99 -6.09 6.01
C PHE A 59 -0.67 -6.53 6.67
N GLY A 60 -0.51 -6.45 7.98
CA GLY A 60 0.73 -6.82 8.68
C GLY A 60 1.16 -8.26 8.41
N PHE A 61 0.18 -9.16 8.23
CA PHE A 61 0.42 -10.54 7.80
C PHE A 61 1.07 -10.63 6.40
N ILE A 62 0.81 -9.65 5.52
CA ILE A 62 1.43 -9.52 4.19
C ILE A 62 2.84 -8.94 4.31
N VAL A 63 3.00 -7.90 5.13
CA VAL A 63 4.29 -7.24 5.35
C VAL A 63 5.30 -8.21 5.98
N GLU A 64 4.91 -8.95 7.02
CA GLU A 64 5.76 -9.97 7.65
C GLU A 64 6.12 -11.12 6.69
N ALA A 65 5.20 -11.52 5.82
CA ALA A 65 5.46 -12.55 4.81
C ALA A 65 6.45 -12.07 3.73
N ASN A 66 6.41 -10.79 3.36
CA ASN A 66 7.30 -10.20 2.35
C ASN A 66 8.72 -9.94 2.89
N VAL A 67 8.84 -9.47 4.13
CA VAL A 67 10.15 -9.21 4.77
C VAL A 67 10.92 -10.52 4.99
N ASN A 68 10.22 -11.62 5.28
CA ASN A 68 10.84 -12.93 5.54
C ASN A 68 11.10 -13.79 4.29
N ARG A 69 11.03 -13.21 3.08
CA ARG A 69 11.40 -13.78 1.76
C ARG A 69 11.57 -15.32 1.69
N LYS A 70 10.47 -16.05 1.74
CA LYS A 70 10.30 -17.31 0.99
C LYS A 70 8.89 -17.33 0.41
N PRO A 71 8.71 -17.20 -0.93
CA PRO A 71 7.38 -17.20 -1.51
C PRO A 71 6.92 -18.66 -1.62
N LEU A 72 6.25 -19.19 -0.59
CA LEU A 72 5.54 -20.48 -0.67
C LEU A 72 4.02 -20.31 -0.61
N ILE A 73 3.53 -19.11 -0.27
CA ILE A 73 2.10 -18.86 -0.07
C ILE A 73 1.67 -17.74 -0.99
N ASN A 74 0.80 -18.08 -1.94
CA ASN A 74 0.14 -17.12 -2.82
C ASN A 74 -0.66 -16.11 -1.97
N MET A 75 -0.23 -14.85 -1.98
CA MET A 75 -0.78 -13.75 -1.18
C MET A 75 -2.26 -13.49 -1.50
N GLN A 76 -2.64 -13.67 -2.76
CA GLN A 76 -4.04 -13.59 -3.20
C GLN A 76 -4.91 -14.64 -2.52
N LYS A 77 -4.36 -15.84 -2.24
CA LYS A 77 -5.10 -16.94 -1.59
C LYS A 77 -5.39 -16.63 -0.12
N GLN A 78 -4.45 -16.03 0.61
CA GLN A 78 -4.67 -15.66 2.02
C GLN A 78 -5.61 -14.47 2.16
N PHE A 79 -5.46 -13.47 1.28
CA PHE A 79 -6.38 -12.35 1.20
C PHE A 79 -7.82 -12.84 0.91
N ASN A 80 -7.98 -13.65 -0.14
CA ASN A 80 -9.29 -14.25 -0.46
C ASN A 80 -9.82 -15.06 0.72
N LYS A 81 -9.02 -15.90 1.39
CA LYS A 81 -9.48 -16.69 2.55
C LYS A 81 -10.05 -15.82 3.70
N LYS A 82 -9.45 -14.67 3.98
CA LYS A 82 -9.88 -13.77 5.07
C LYS A 82 -11.09 -12.92 4.69
N TYR A 83 -11.18 -12.45 3.44
CA TYR A 83 -12.19 -11.46 3.02
C TYR A 83 -13.30 -12.02 2.11
N TYR A 84 -13.23 -13.27 1.65
CA TYR A 84 -14.23 -13.91 0.77
C TYR A 84 -15.64 -13.97 1.39
N LYS A 85 -15.78 -13.91 2.71
CA LYS A 85 -17.10 -13.90 3.38
C LYS A 85 -17.76 -12.53 3.47
N ARG A 86 -17.11 -11.43 3.06
CA ARG A 86 -17.67 -10.07 3.17
C ARG A 86 -18.55 -9.65 2.00
N PHE A 87 -18.58 -10.42 0.92
CA PHE A 87 -19.27 -10.06 -0.32
C PHE A 87 -20.26 -11.14 -0.82
N ASN A 88 -20.65 -12.09 0.04
CA ASN A 88 -21.77 -13.01 -0.20
C ASN A 88 -22.90 -12.72 0.77
#